data_AF-A0A9Q0WF36-F1
#
_entry.id   AF-A0A9Q0WF36-F1
#
_cell.length_a   1.000
_cell.length_b   1.000
_cell.length_c   1.000
_cell.angle_alpha   90.00
_cell.angle_beta   90.00
_cell.angle_gamma   90.00
#
_symmetry.space_group_name_H-M   'P 1'
#
loop_
_entity.id
_entity.type
_entity.pdbx_description
1 polymer ?
#
loop_
_entity_poly.entity_id
_entity_poly.type
_entity_poly.pdbx_seq_one_letter_code
_entity_poly.pdbx_strand_id
1 'polypeptide(L)'
;MKVWSLKNDSKDLESENTVPNASITPELKEWKRNLQHSFDKLRDHFCRQYVLSFIYSREGKTRLNALIYLNGEGEDLYWDPDPLPSLPFQALFAKLQQLAIVAGDVLLGREKIQKILLARLTETVVMWLSEEQEFWDVFEDESVPLKPLGLQQLILDMHFTVEIACFAGYPSRHVHQIASAIIARAIRTFSARGIDPQSALPEDEWFVETAKTAINKLLLGTSGSDASEIDEDHIILHDEIVSDSDDIASSLSSIESAESFASASMGELDSPVHFTDPEG
;
A
#
# COMPACT_ATOMS: atom_id res chain seq x y z
N MET A 1 16.85 -19.28 -35.09
CA MET A 1 17.64 -18.16 -35.64
C MET A 1 18.57 -17.70 -34.52
N LYS A 2 19.89 -17.99 -34.61
CA LYS A 2 20.92 -17.70 -33.60
C LYS A 2 21.79 -16.55 -34.12
N VAL A 3 22.01 -15.53 -33.29
CA VAL A 3 22.68 -14.26 -33.62
C VAL A 3 23.27 -13.79 -32.27
N TRP A 4 24.56 -13.82 -31.90
CA TRP A 4 25.86 -13.84 -32.59
C TRP A 4 26.90 -14.61 -31.77
N SER A 5 27.89 -15.23 -32.43
CA SER A 5 29.18 -15.58 -31.81
C SER A 5 30.25 -14.66 -32.39
N LEU A 6 30.93 -13.89 -31.55
CA LEU A 6 32.12 -13.14 -31.96
C LEU A 6 33.34 -13.82 -31.37
N LYS A 7 34.02 -14.63 -32.20
CA LYS A 7 35.41 -15.01 -31.99
C LYS A 7 36.25 -13.98 -32.74
N ASN A 8 37.11 -13.26 -32.04
CA ASN A 8 38.23 -12.53 -32.63
C ASN A 8 39.49 -12.90 -31.84
N ASP A 9 40.30 -13.79 -32.43
CA ASP A 9 41.71 -13.92 -32.09
C ASP A 9 42.47 -12.88 -32.89
N SER A 10 43.17 -11.95 -32.23
CA SER A 10 44.38 -11.35 -32.79
C SER A 10 45.30 -10.86 -31.67
N LYS A 11 46.54 -11.33 -31.74
CA LYS A 11 47.66 -11.13 -30.81
C LYS A 11 48.07 -9.67 -30.65
N ASP A 12 48.51 -9.37 -29.42
CA ASP A 12 49.55 -8.46 -28.96
C ASP A 12 50.07 -7.37 -29.92
N LEU A 13 49.87 -6.11 -29.51
CA LEU A 13 50.84 -5.03 -29.69
C LEU A 13 50.71 -4.05 -28.51
N GLU A 14 51.88 -3.65 -28.02
CA GLU A 14 52.16 -2.99 -26.75
C GLU A 14 51.64 -1.55 -26.65
N SER A 15 51.28 -1.22 -25.40
CA SER A 15 51.45 0.08 -24.73
C SER A 15 51.18 1.39 -25.50
N GLU A 16 49.98 1.94 -25.31
CA GLU A 16 49.83 3.39 -25.11
C GLU A 16 48.99 3.67 -23.87
N ASN A 17 49.55 4.50 -22.99
CA ASN A 17 48.98 4.96 -21.74
C ASN A 17 47.57 5.53 -21.94
N THR A 18 46.55 4.73 -21.64
CA THR A 18 45.19 5.23 -21.48
C THR A 18 44.99 5.52 -20.00
N VAL A 19 45.11 6.80 -19.64
CA VAL A 19 44.71 7.31 -18.32
C VAL A 19 43.28 6.83 -18.03
N PRO A 20 42.99 6.20 -16.87
CA PRO A 20 41.63 5.82 -16.53
C PRO A 20 40.78 7.10 -16.45
N ASN A 21 39.76 7.14 -17.29
CA ASN A 21 38.92 8.29 -17.54
C ASN A 21 38.16 8.71 -16.26
N ALA A 22 38.77 9.57 -15.44
CA ALA A 22 38.24 9.98 -14.15
C ALA A 22 36.92 10.77 -14.27
N SER A 23 36.63 11.36 -15.43
CA SER A 23 35.41 12.13 -15.73
C SER A 23 34.15 11.28 -15.97
N ILE A 24 34.29 10.00 -16.34
CA ILE A 24 33.14 9.09 -16.52
C ILE A 24 32.52 8.73 -15.17
N THR A 25 33.34 8.69 -14.12
CA THR A 25 32.89 8.28 -12.78
C THR A 25 31.90 9.25 -12.09
N PRO A 26 32.06 10.60 -12.15
CA PRO A 26 31.04 11.52 -11.64
C PRO A 26 29.78 11.53 -12.50
N GLU A 27 29.90 11.49 -13.83
CA GLU A 27 28.73 11.47 -14.73
C GLU A 27 27.91 10.18 -14.54
N LEU A 28 28.54 9.01 -14.43
CA LEU A 28 27.86 7.75 -14.18
C LEU A 28 27.13 7.74 -12.83
N LYS A 29 27.74 8.32 -11.78
CA LYS A 29 27.10 8.48 -10.46
C LYS A 29 25.86 9.38 -10.55
N GLU A 30 25.96 10.46 -11.31
CA GLU A 30 24.86 11.39 -11.54
C GLU A 30 23.72 10.74 -12.34
N TRP A 31 24.03 10.01 -13.41
CA TRP A 31 23.06 9.20 -14.15
C TRP A 31 22.36 8.17 -13.27
N LYS A 32 23.12 7.46 -12.42
CA LYS A 32 22.56 6.49 -11.46
C LYS A 32 21.61 7.17 -10.46
N ARG A 33 21.98 8.35 -9.96
CA ARG A 33 21.13 9.14 -9.05
C ARG A 33 19.83 9.58 -9.72
N ASN A 34 19.90 10.07 -10.96
CA ASN A 34 18.74 10.52 -11.72
C ASN A 34 17.80 9.36 -12.09
N LEU A 35 18.36 8.20 -12.44
CA LEU A 35 17.56 6.99 -12.68
C LEU A 35 16.86 6.51 -11.41
N GLN A 36 17.58 6.48 -10.28
CA GLN A 36 16.99 6.11 -8.98
C GLN A 36 15.84 7.05 -8.61
N HIS A 37 16.06 8.36 -8.75
CA HIS A 37 15.02 9.37 -8.50
C HIS A 37 13.79 9.20 -9.38
N SER A 38 14.00 8.92 -10.67
CA SER A 38 12.89 8.68 -11.61
C SER A 38 12.13 7.40 -11.28
N PHE A 39 12.84 6.36 -10.84
CA PHE A 39 12.24 5.10 -10.37
C PHE A 39 11.42 5.31 -9.09
N ASP A 40 11.94 6.06 -8.12
CA ASP A 40 11.23 6.37 -6.88
C ASP A 40 9.95 7.18 -7.17
N LYS A 41 10.00 8.14 -8.10
CA LYS A 41 8.80 8.87 -8.57
C LYS A 41 7.77 7.96 -9.23
N LEU A 42 8.22 7.03 -10.09
CA LEU A 42 7.33 6.07 -10.75
C LEU A 42 6.63 5.17 -9.71
N ARG A 43 7.38 4.68 -8.72
CA ARG A 43 6.83 3.88 -7.61
C ARG A 43 5.79 4.67 -6.83
N ASP A 44 6.08 5.92 -6.48
CA ASP A 44 5.15 6.75 -5.71
C ASP A 44 3.88 7.05 -6.50
N HIS A 45 3.99 7.32 -7.81
CA HIS A 45 2.82 7.50 -8.67
C HIS A 45 1.99 6.21 -8.78
N PHE A 46 2.64 5.05 -8.96
CA PHE A 46 1.96 3.76 -8.96
C PHE A 46 1.22 3.53 -7.64
N CYS A 47 1.85 3.79 -6.49
CA CYS A 47 1.24 3.59 -5.19
C CYS A 47 0.00 4.47 -4.99
N ARG A 48 0.12 5.76 -5.34
CA ARG A 48 -1.02 6.70 -5.28
C ARG A 48 -2.18 6.24 -6.16
N GLN A 49 -1.91 5.89 -7.42
CA GLN A 49 -2.97 5.44 -8.34
C GLN A 49 -3.63 4.15 -7.87
N TYR A 50 -2.84 3.19 -7.38
CA TYR A 50 -3.37 1.94 -6.84
C TYR A 50 -4.27 2.19 -5.62
N VAL A 51 -3.82 3.04 -4.69
CA VAL A 51 -4.59 3.38 -3.49
C VAL A 51 -5.85 4.18 -3.82
N LEU A 52 -5.79 5.13 -4.75
CA LEU A 52 -6.99 5.84 -5.25
C LEU A 52 -8.01 4.87 -5.84
N SER A 53 -7.57 3.90 -6.64
CA SER A 53 -8.45 2.87 -7.22
C SER A 53 -9.07 1.92 -6.18
N PHE A 54 -8.43 1.84 -5.00
CA PHE A 54 -8.92 1.07 -3.86
C PHE A 54 -9.94 1.90 -3.05
N ILE A 55 -9.62 3.15 -2.73
CA ILE A 55 -10.47 4.07 -1.94
C ILE A 55 -11.72 4.47 -2.71
N TYR A 56 -11.60 4.75 -4.01
CA TYR A 56 -12.71 5.21 -4.83
C TYR A 56 -13.19 4.10 -5.78
N SER A 57 -14.50 4.01 -5.95
CA SER A 57 -15.10 3.25 -7.04
C SER A 57 -14.86 3.92 -8.40
N ARG A 58 -15.10 3.19 -9.49
CA ARG A 58 -14.98 3.74 -10.85
C ARG A 58 -15.98 4.88 -11.09
N GLU A 59 -17.08 4.87 -10.37
CA GLU A 59 -18.13 5.89 -10.38
C GLU A 59 -17.82 7.07 -9.45
N GLY A 60 -16.65 7.11 -8.82
CA GLY A 60 -16.21 8.20 -7.94
C GLY A 60 -16.74 8.14 -6.50
N LYS A 61 -17.52 7.12 -6.14
CA LYS A 61 -17.99 6.94 -4.75
C LYS A 61 -16.88 6.40 -3.86
N THR A 62 -16.73 6.97 -2.68
CA THR A 62 -15.76 6.54 -1.66
C THR A 62 -16.17 5.20 -1.03
N ARG A 63 -15.32 4.19 -1.14
CA ARG A 63 -15.45 2.87 -0.51
C ARG A 63 -14.97 2.87 0.93
N LEU A 64 -13.88 3.58 1.21
CA LEU A 64 -13.37 3.81 2.58
C LEU A 64 -14.01 5.09 3.12
N ASN A 65 -15.22 4.96 3.68
CA ASN A 65 -16.03 6.06 4.15
C ASN A 65 -16.16 6.02 5.68
N ALA A 66 -16.09 7.17 6.35
CA ALA A 66 -16.28 7.31 7.79
C ALA A 66 -17.63 6.76 8.31
N LEU A 67 -18.65 6.69 7.45
CA LEU A 67 -19.97 6.11 7.79
C LEU A 67 -19.88 4.67 8.35
N ILE A 68 -18.85 3.90 8.00
CA ILE A 68 -18.64 2.54 8.53
C ILE A 68 -18.43 2.52 10.05
N TYR A 69 -17.99 3.65 10.63
CA TYR A 69 -17.75 3.80 12.06
C TYR A 69 -18.94 4.42 12.81
N LEU A 70 -20.05 4.74 12.12
CA LEU A 70 -21.24 5.32 12.75
C LEU A 70 -22.28 4.25 13.11
N ASN A 71 -22.41 3.23 12.26
CA ASN A 71 -23.46 2.22 12.34
C ASN A 71 -22.98 0.98 13.09
N GLY A 72 -23.10 0.99 14.41
CA GLY A 72 -23.18 -0.25 15.18
C GLY A 72 -24.62 -0.74 15.17
N GLU A 73 -24.91 -1.83 14.46
CA GLU A 73 -26.17 -2.57 14.61
C GLU A 73 -26.17 -3.24 16.00
N GLY A 74 -26.73 -2.54 16.98
CA GLY A 74 -26.85 -3.03 18.35
C GLY A 74 -27.10 -1.90 19.34
N GLU A 75 -28.14 -2.08 20.18
CA GLU A 75 -28.24 -1.41 21.48
C GLU A 75 -27.29 -2.03 22.51
N ASP A 76 -26.64 -3.14 22.14
CA ASP A 76 -25.86 -3.95 23.06
C ASP A 76 -24.43 -3.43 23.20
N LEU A 77 -24.11 -3.03 24.43
CA LEU A 77 -22.76 -2.79 24.96
C LEU A 77 -21.87 -4.05 24.95
N TYR A 78 -22.35 -5.16 24.36
CA TYR A 78 -21.63 -6.42 24.28
C TYR A 78 -20.80 -6.46 23.00
N TRP A 79 -19.51 -6.35 23.21
CA TRP A 79 -18.44 -6.59 22.25
C TRP A 79 -18.66 -7.94 21.56
N ASP A 80 -18.48 -7.96 20.23
CA ASP A 80 -18.26 -9.21 19.51
C ASP A 80 -17.06 -9.90 20.19
N PRO A 81 -17.19 -11.16 20.64
CA PRO A 81 -16.08 -11.90 21.23
C PRO A 81 -14.91 -12.09 20.24
N ASP A 82 -15.13 -11.89 18.93
CA ASP A 82 -14.17 -12.20 17.90
C ASP A 82 -14.18 -11.19 16.73
N PRO A 83 -13.99 -9.88 17.00
CA PRO A 83 -14.21 -8.85 16.01
C PRO A 83 -13.17 -8.89 14.89
N LEU A 84 -13.63 -8.61 13.67
CA LEU A 84 -12.77 -8.44 12.50
C LEU A 84 -12.54 -6.95 12.22
N PRO A 85 -11.43 -6.59 11.52
CA PRO A 85 -11.29 -5.26 10.95
C PRO A 85 -12.45 -4.98 9.99
N SER A 86 -12.74 -3.71 9.71
CA SER A 86 -13.86 -3.33 8.86
C SER A 86 -13.64 -3.83 7.42
N LEU A 87 -14.73 -3.97 6.67
CA LEU A 87 -14.70 -4.55 5.32
C LEU A 87 -13.69 -3.88 4.38
N PRO A 88 -13.51 -2.55 4.36
CA PRO A 88 -12.45 -1.93 3.57
C PRO A 88 -11.06 -2.44 3.95
N PHE A 89 -10.73 -2.59 5.23
CA PHE A 89 -9.42 -3.05 5.66
C PHE A 89 -9.22 -4.55 5.40
N GLN A 90 -10.26 -5.38 5.49
CA GLN A 90 -10.21 -6.77 5.00
C GLN A 90 -9.91 -6.81 3.48
N ALA A 91 -10.58 -5.96 2.70
CA ALA A 91 -10.34 -5.86 1.26
C ALA A 91 -8.93 -5.33 0.94
N LEU A 92 -8.39 -4.40 1.74
CA LEU A 92 -7.01 -3.93 1.63
C LEU A 92 -6.04 -5.08 1.82
N PHE A 93 -6.22 -5.91 2.86
CA PHE A 93 -5.39 -7.08 3.10
C PHE A 93 -5.41 -8.04 1.91
N ALA A 94 -6.60 -8.40 1.41
CA ALA A 94 -6.73 -9.24 0.23
C ALA A 94 -6.03 -8.65 -1.01
N LYS A 95 -6.14 -7.33 -1.22
CA LYS A 95 -5.47 -6.64 -2.33
C LYS A 95 -3.96 -6.60 -2.20
N LEU A 96 -3.43 -6.45 -0.98
CA LEU A 96 -2.00 -6.51 -0.72
C LEU A 96 -1.46 -7.93 -0.92
N GLN A 97 -2.22 -8.97 -0.55
CA GLN A 97 -1.86 -10.36 -0.82
C GLN A 97 -1.82 -10.65 -2.32
N GLN A 98 -2.86 -10.26 -3.07
CA GLN A 98 -2.91 -10.39 -4.53
C GLN A 98 -1.70 -9.71 -5.18
N LEU A 99 -1.40 -8.48 -4.77
CA LEU A 99 -0.26 -7.76 -5.30
C LEU A 99 1.07 -8.40 -4.90
N ALA A 100 1.19 -8.93 -3.68
CA ALA A 100 2.38 -9.63 -3.26
C ALA A 100 2.66 -10.85 -4.16
N ILE A 101 1.64 -11.63 -4.51
CA ILE A 101 1.77 -12.78 -5.43
C ILE A 101 2.25 -12.31 -6.81
N VAL A 102 1.53 -11.38 -7.43
CA VAL A 102 1.86 -10.86 -8.77
C VAL A 102 3.25 -10.22 -8.79
N ALA A 103 3.60 -9.44 -7.77
CA ALA A 103 4.92 -8.84 -7.66
C ALA A 103 6.02 -9.87 -7.44
N GLY A 104 5.74 -10.98 -6.74
CA GLY A 104 6.67 -12.11 -6.62
C GLY A 104 7.01 -12.71 -7.98
N ASP A 105 6.00 -12.90 -8.83
CA ASP A 105 6.16 -13.47 -10.18
C ASP A 105 6.85 -12.51 -11.16
N VAL A 106 6.55 -11.21 -11.07
CA VAL A 106 7.11 -10.19 -11.98
C VAL A 106 8.50 -9.74 -11.53
N LEU A 107 8.78 -9.75 -10.23
CA LEU A 107 10.02 -9.26 -9.61
C LEU A 107 10.84 -10.42 -9.01
N LEU A 108 10.98 -11.52 -9.74
CA LEU A 108 11.77 -12.68 -9.33
C LEU A 108 13.19 -12.28 -8.89
N GLY A 109 13.60 -12.70 -7.69
CA GLY A 109 14.91 -12.37 -7.11
C GLY A 109 15.07 -10.89 -6.74
N ARG A 110 13.95 -10.17 -6.55
CA ARG A 110 13.90 -8.75 -6.16
C ARG A 110 12.92 -8.53 -5.00
N GLU A 111 12.97 -9.41 -4.01
CA GLU A 111 12.10 -9.43 -2.82
C GLU A 111 12.15 -8.10 -2.07
N LYS A 112 13.31 -7.43 -2.05
CA LYS A 112 13.46 -6.09 -1.47
C LYS A 112 12.56 -5.07 -2.15
N ILE A 113 12.45 -5.11 -3.48
CA ILE A 113 11.61 -4.16 -4.24
C ILE A 113 10.13 -4.44 -3.97
N GLN A 114 9.73 -5.71 -3.95
CA GLN A 114 8.37 -6.14 -3.60
C GLN A 114 7.99 -5.66 -2.19
N LYS A 115 8.83 -5.86 -1.18
CA LYS A 115 8.58 -5.39 0.19
C LYS A 115 8.49 -3.87 0.29
N ILE A 116 9.36 -3.14 -0.42
CA ILE A 116 9.30 -1.67 -0.48
C ILE A 116 7.99 -1.21 -1.12
N LEU A 117 7.53 -1.88 -2.18
CA LEU A 117 6.27 -1.58 -2.84
C LEU A 117 5.07 -1.77 -1.89
N LEU A 118 5.00 -2.90 -1.19
CA LEU A 118 3.93 -3.19 -0.24
C LEU A 118 3.94 -2.23 0.96
N ALA A 119 5.12 -1.92 1.47
CA ALA A 119 5.28 -0.92 2.53
C ALA A 119 4.78 0.46 2.08
N ARG A 120 5.15 0.90 0.88
CA ARG A 120 4.76 2.22 0.33
C ARG A 120 3.26 2.30 0.05
N LEU A 121 2.63 1.22 -0.39
CA LEU A 121 1.18 1.14 -0.56
C LEU A 121 0.44 1.23 0.78
N THR A 122 0.87 0.45 1.77
CA THR A 122 0.31 0.49 3.12
C THR A 122 0.44 1.89 3.73
N GLU A 123 1.62 2.50 3.56
CA GLU A 123 1.89 3.89 3.95
C GLU A 123 0.96 4.89 3.26
N THR A 124 0.74 4.74 1.95
CA THR A 124 -0.12 5.64 1.18
C THR A 124 -1.58 5.59 1.65
N VAL A 125 -2.08 4.41 2.07
CA VAL A 125 -3.44 4.28 2.64
C VAL A 125 -3.57 5.03 3.96
N VAL A 126 -2.61 4.85 4.88
CA VAL A 126 -2.68 5.52 6.19
C VAL A 126 -2.42 7.03 6.08
N MET A 127 -1.53 7.46 5.19
CA MET A 127 -1.34 8.90 4.90
C MET A 127 -2.64 9.52 4.38
N TRP A 128 -3.30 8.88 3.41
CA TRP A 128 -4.59 9.35 2.90
C TRP A 128 -5.60 9.51 4.03
N LEU A 129 -5.82 8.45 4.83
CA LEU A 129 -6.79 8.48 5.92
C LEU A 129 -6.47 9.57 6.96
N SER A 130 -5.19 9.83 7.21
CA SER A 130 -4.77 10.89 8.14
C SER A 130 -5.05 12.30 7.61
N GLU A 131 -4.96 12.50 6.30
CA GLU A 131 -5.06 13.81 5.63
C GLU A 131 -6.47 14.11 5.08
N GLU A 132 -7.33 13.09 4.93
CA GLU A 132 -8.62 13.22 4.27
C GLU A 132 -9.65 13.97 5.14
N GLN A 133 -9.82 15.27 4.90
CA GLN A 133 -10.69 16.10 5.73
C GLN A 133 -12.17 15.71 5.62
N GLU A 134 -12.66 15.36 4.42
CA GLU A 134 -14.06 14.93 4.25
C GLU A 134 -14.40 13.69 5.09
N PHE A 135 -13.42 12.80 5.29
CA PHE A 135 -13.56 11.64 6.17
C PHE A 135 -13.69 12.07 7.64
N TRP A 136 -12.87 13.02 8.10
CA TRP A 136 -12.88 13.48 9.50
C TRP A 136 -14.06 14.38 9.84
N ASP A 137 -14.53 15.19 8.88
CA ASP A 137 -15.69 16.09 9.05
C ASP A 137 -16.94 15.33 9.50
N VAL A 138 -17.10 14.07 9.09
CA VAL A 138 -18.22 13.21 9.50
C VAL A 138 -18.26 12.98 11.02
N PHE A 139 -17.11 12.93 11.70
CA PHE A 139 -17.07 12.76 13.15
C PHE A 139 -17.23 14.08 13.91
N GLU A 140 -16.93 15.19 13.24
CA GLU A 140 -17.04 16.55 13.77
C GLU A 140 -18.48 17.09 13.61
N ASP A 141 -19.28 16.51 12.71
CA ASP A 141 -20.70 16.82 12.54
C ASP A 141 -21.51 16.51 13.81
N GLU A 142 -22.02 17.57 14.44
CA GLU A 142 -22.76 17.42 15.68
C GLU A 142 -24.09 16.69 15.55
N SER A 143 -24.69 16.70 14.35
CA SER A 143 -25.97 16.06 14.06
C SER A 143 -25.88 14.53 14.00
N VAL A 144 -24.67 13.98 13.84
CA VAL A 144 -24.42 12.56 13.69
C VAL A 144 -24.04 11.94 15.04
N PRO A 145 -24.82 10.99 15.60
CA PRO A 145 -24.47 10.37 16.87
C PRO A 145 -23.23 9.48 16.72
N LEU A 146 -22.20 9.74 17.52
CA LEU A 146 -21.04 8.86 17.63
C LEU A 146 -21.32 7.76 18.66
N LYS A 147 -20.79 6.56 18.40
CA LYS A 147 -20.88 5.41 19.31
C LYS A 147 -19.48 4.94 19.72
N PRO A 148 -19.29 4.44 20.96
CA PRO A 148 -18.05 3.81 21.40
C PRO A 148 -17.51 2.73 20.46
N LEU A 149 -18.42 1.91 19.90
CA LEU A 149 -18.07 0.84 18.97
C LEU A 149 -17.38 1.35 17.69
N GLY A 150 -17.76 2.54 17.22
CA GLY A 150 -17.13 3.19 16.08
C GLY A 150 -15.66 3.53 16.33
N LEU A 151 -15.37 4.06 17.52
CA LEU A 151 -13.99 4.36 17.95
C LEU A 151 -13.17 3.09 18.04
N GLN A 152 -13.73 2.04 18.65
CA GLN A 152 -13.08 0.74 18.78
C GLN A 152 -12.75 0.15 17.41
N GLN A 153 -13.70 0.16 16.46
CA GLN A 153 -13.48 -0.36 15.11
C GLN A 153 -12.38 0.42 14.37
N LEU A 154 -12.35 1.75 14.49
CA LEU A 154 -11.31 2.58 13.86
C LEU A 154 -9.92 2.25 14.43
N ILE A 155 -9.82 2.09 15.75
CA ILE A 155 -8.56 1.69 16.41
C ILE A 155 -8.15 0.29 15.95
N LEU A 156 -9.08 -0.67 15.91
CA LEU A 156 -8.82 -2.02 15.41
C LEU A 156 -8.29 -2.00 13.97
N ASP A 157 -8.87 -1.18 13.08
CA ASP A 157 -8.43 -1.04 11.70
C ASP A 157 -7.00 -0.48 11.59
N MET A 158 -6.62 0.43 12.48
CA MET A 158 -5.25 0.97 12.54
C MET A 158 -4.24 -0.08 13.04
N HIS A 159 -4.56 -0.82 14.12
CA HIS A 159 -3.73 -1.93 14.57
C HIS A 159 -3.61 -3.02 13.50
N PHE A 160 -4.72 -3.37 12.85
CA PHE A 160 -4.73 -4.32 11.75
C PHE A 160 -3.80 -3.89 10.63
N THR A 161 -3.82 -2.62 10.22
CA THR A 161 -2.94 -2.09 9.17
C THR A 161 -1.45 -2.20 9.53
N VAL A 162 -1.10 -1.92 10.79
CA VAL A 162 0.27 -2.10 11.30
C VAL A 162 0.66 -3.58 11.30
N GLU A 163 -0.22 -4.46 11.78
CA GLU A 163 0.04 -5.90 11.85
C GLU A 163 0.14 -6.56 10.48
N ILE A 164 -0.57 -6.08 9.44
CA ILE A 164 -0.36 -6.55 8.06
C ILE A 164 1.12 -6.40 7.67
N ALA A 165 1.71 -5.23 7.94
CA ALA A 165 3.09 -4.94 7.57
C ALA A 165 4.10 -5.77 8.38
N CYS A 166 3.82 -5.99 9.66
CA CYS A 166 4.61 -6.89 10.51
C CYS A 166 4.55 -8.34 10.01
N PHE A 167 3.35 -8.86 9.80
CA PHE A 167 3.11 -10.24 9.37
C PHE A 167 3.76 -10.55 8.01
N ALA A 168 3.62 -9.64 7.05
CA ALA A 168 4.16 -9.83 5.71
C ALA A 168 5.66 -9.42 5.58
N GLY A 169 6.32 -9.12 6.69
CA GLY A 169 7.77 -8.96 6.77
C GLY A 169 8.30 -7.67 6.15
N TYR A 170 7.51 -6.59 6.21
CA TYR A 170 7.87 -5.22 5.83
C TYR A 170 7.47 -4.17 6.88
N PRO A 171 7.80 -4.34 8.18
CA PRO A 171 7.42 -3.40 9.21
C PRO A 171 7.92 -1.98 8.90
N SER A 172 7.05 -0.98 9.10
CA SER A 172 7.35 0.42 8.80
C SER A 172 7.09 1.30 10.01
N ARG A 173 8.15 1.96 10.50
CA ARG A 173 8.06 2.93 11.59
C ARG A 173 7.12 4.09 11.24
N HIS A 174 7.13 4.52 9.97
CA HIS A 174 6.29 5.62 9.52
C HIS A 174 4.80 5.23 9.51
N VAL A 175 4.47 4.03 9.02
CA VAL A 175 3.09 3.49 9.09
C VAL A 175 2.61 3.44 10.53
N HIS A 176 3.44 2.91 11.44
CA HIS A 176 3.11 2.90 12.87
C HIS A 176 2.88 4.30 13.43
N GLN A 177 3.74 5.28 13.09
CA GLN A 177 3.60 6.66 13.57
C GLN A 177 2.30 7.31 13.09
N ILE A 178 1.96 7.15 11.80
CA ILE A 178 0.71 7.68 11.24
C ILE A 178 -0.49 6.99 11.88
N ALA A 179 -0.48 5.66 11.99
CA ALA A 179 -1.54 4.90 12.65
C ALA A 179 -1.75 5.37 14.10
N SER A 180 -0.68 5.56 14.88
CA SER A 180 -0.77 6.12 16.23
C SER A 180 -1.33 7.55 16.24
N ALA A 181 -0.99 8.38 15.25
CA ALA A 181 -1.52 9.74 15.13
C ALA A 181 -3.02 9.73 14.79
N ILE A 182 -3.48 8.83 13.92
CA ILE A 182 -4.89 8.61 13.59
C ILE A 182 -5.66 8.15 14.83
N ILE A 183 -5.15 7.16 15.57
CA ILE A 183 -5.75 6.70 16.83
C ILE A 183 -5.88 7.86 17.82
N ALA A 184 -4.81 8.64 18.02
CA ALA A 184 -4.84 9.79 18.93
C ALA A 184 -5.82 10.88 18.47
N ARG A 185 -5.96 11.11 17.16
CA ARG A 185 -6.97 12.04 16.60
C ARG A 185 -8.39 11.51 16.88
N ALA A 186 -8.65 10.25 16.59
CA ALA A 186 -9.96 9.63 16.82
C ALA A 186 -10.36 9.68 18.30
N ILE A 187 -9.47 9.30 19.22
CA ILE A 187 -9.72 9.39 20.66
C ILE A 187 -10.10 10.82 21.06
N ARG A 188 -9.35 11.83 20.59
CA ARG A 188 -9.62 13.23 20.89
C ARG A 188 -10.98 13.69 20.35
N THR A 189 -11.29 13.35 19.10
CA THR A 189 -12.56 13.74 18.45
C THR A 189 -13.75 13.10 19.15
N PHE A 190 -13.69 11.80 19.46
CA PHE A 190 -14.77 11.09 20.15
C PHE A 190 -14.93 11.55 21.61
N SER A 191 -13.82 11.85 22.29
CA SER A 191 -13.84 12.41 23.66
C SER A 191 -14.51 13.78 23.72
N ALA A 192 -14.23 14.64 22.74
CA ALA A 192 -14.89 15.93 22.61
C ALA A 192 -16.41 15.81 22.41
N ARG A 193 -16.87 14.67 21.88
CA ARG A 193 -18.28 14.33 21.65
C ARG A 193 -18.91 13.56 22.83
N GLY A 194 -18.21 13.49 23.97
CA GLY A 194 -18.71 12.91 25.23
C GLY A 194 -18.48 11.40 25.40
N ILE A 195 -17.72 10.75 24.52
CA ILE A 195 -17.35 9.34 24.65
C ILE A 195 -16.11 9.24 25.53
N ASP A 196 -16.23 8.64 26.71
CA ASP A 196 -15.09 8.41 27.59
C ASP A 196 -14.23 7.24 27.10
N PRO A 197 -12.97 7.46 26.68
CA PRO A 197 -12.11 6.40 26.16
C PRO A 197 -11.77 5.33 27.20
N GLN A 198 -11.74 5.68 28.50
CA GLN A 198 -11.35 4.72 29.55
C GLN A 198 -12.42 3.65 29.79
N SER A 199 -13.69 3.99 29.61
CA SER A 199 -14.80 3.05 29.70
C SER A 199 -15.15 2.40 28.35
N ALA A 200 -14.88 3.10 27.25
CA ALA A 200 -15.21 2.64 25.90
C ALA A 200 -14.20 1.65 25.30
N LEU A 201 -12.92 1.70 25.71
CA LEU A 201 -11.84 0.98 25.02
C LEU A 201 -11.19 -0.09 25.90
N PRO A 202 -10.86 -1.27 25.34
CA PRO A 202 -9.97 -2.22 25.97
C PRO A 202 -8.51 -1.73 25.96
N GLU A 203 -7.63 -2.50 26.59
CA GLU A 203 -6.19 -2.25 26.58
C GLU A 203 -5.60 -2.37 25.16
N ASP A 204 -4.52 -1.65 24.88
CA ASP A 204 -3.85 -1.63 23.58
C ASP A 204 -3.43 -3.04 23.09
N GLU A 205 -2.98 -3.89 24.02
CA GLU A 205 -2.59 -5.28 23.75
C GLU A 205 -3.75 -6.11 23.17
N TRP A 206 -4.98 -5.83 23.58
CA TRP A 206 -6.17 -6.47 23.02
C TRP A 206 -6.31 -6.19 21.53
N PHE A 207 -6.05 -4.95 21.07
CA PHE A 207 -6.14 -4.60 19.65
C PHE A 207 -5.05 -5.28 18.82
N VAL A 208 -3.83 -5.38 19.36
CA VAL A 208 -2.71 -6.07 18.72
C VAL A 208 -3.03 -7.56 18.53
N GLU A 209 -3.48 -8.24 19.57
CA GLU A 209 -3.78 -9.68 19.50
C GLU A 209 -5.04 -9.98 18.66
N THR A 210 -6.03 -9.08 18.70
CA THR A 210 -7.22 -9.16 17.84
C THR A 210 -6.85 -9.00 16.37
N ALA A 211 -6.00 -8.02 16.05
CA ALA A 211 -5.49 -7.81 14.69
C ALA A 211 -4.73 -9.02 14.16
N LYS A 212 -3.83 -9.61 14.95
CA LYS A 212 -3.11 -10.85 14.59
C LYS A 212 -4.07 -12.02 14.38
N THR A 213 -5.05 -12.18 15.26
CA THR A 213 -6.08 -13.21 15.13
C THR A 213 -6.90 -13.03 13.85
N ALA A 214 -7.27 -11.79 13.53
CA ALA A 214 -7.99 -11.46 12.30
C ALA A 214 -7.17 -11.80 11.04
N ILE A 215 -5.87 -11.49 11.01
CA ILE A 215 -4.98 -11.89 9.91
C ILE A 215 -5.00 -13.40 9.72
N ASN A 216 -4.84 -14.18 10.80
CA ASN A 216 -4.86 -15.64 10.74
C ASN A 216 -6.22 -16.17 10.21
N LYS A 217 -7.33 -15.60 10.69
CA LYS A 217 -8.68 -15.97 10.23
C LYS A 217 -8.88 -15.67 8.74
N LEU A 218 -8.45 -14.50 8.28
CA LEU A 218 -8.57 -14.11 6.87
C LEU A 218 -7.72 -15.01 5.97
N LEU A 219 -6.53 -15.42 6.42
CA LEU A 219 -5.70 -16.41 5.71
C LEU A 219 -6.40 -17.78 5.61
N LEU A 220 -6.98 -18.27 6.71
CA LEU A 220 -7.73 -19.54 6.73
C LEU A 220 -8.97 -19.48 5.83
N GLY A 221 -9.70 -18.35 5.84
CA GLY A 221 -10.87 -18.12 4.98
C GLY A 221 -10.53 -18.08 3.48
N THR A 222 -9.33 -17.61 3.11
CA THR A 222 -8.86 -17.65 1.72
C THR A 222 -8.46 -19.05 1.23
N SER A 223 -8.23 -20.00 2.15
CA SER A 223 -7.82 -21.38 1.82
C SER A 223 -9.01 -22.33 1.58
N GLY A 224 -10.23 -21.93 1.95
CA GLY A 224 -11.44 -22.76 1.87
C GLY A 224 -12.54 -22.28 0.92
N SER A 225 -12.30 -21.19 0.18
CA SER A 225 -13.26 -20.70 -0.82
C SER A 225 -12.71 -21.02 -2.21
N ASP A 226 -13.15 -22.15 -2.75
CA ASP A 226 -13.08 -22.42 -4.18
C ASP A 226 -13.57 -21.19 -4.96
N ALA A 227 -12.86 -20.92 -6.04
CA ALA A 227 -13.19 -19.93 -7.04
C ALA A 227 -14.68 -19.99 -7.39
N SER A 228 -15.42 -18.93 -7.06
CA SER A 228 -16.61 -18.61 -7.84
C SER A 228 -16.13 -17.90 -9.10
N GLU A 229 -16.23 -18.66 -10.18
CA GLU A 229 -16.01 -18.36 -11.58
C GLU A 229 -16.16 -16.87 -11.95
N ILE A 230 -15.04 -16.27 -12.36
CA ILE A 230 -15.05 -15.36 -13.51
C ILE A 230 -14.27 -16.09 -14.59
N ASP A 231 -15.04 -16.59 -15.54
CA ASP A 231 -14.68 -17.35 -16.73
C ASP A 231 -13.68 -16.57 -17.60
N GLU A 232 -12.50 -17.15 -17.87
CA GLU A 232 -11.74 -16.99 -19.13
C GLU A 232 -10.51 -17.93 -19.13
N ASP A 233 -10.68 -19.05 -19.83
CA ASP A 233 -9.70 -19.75 -20.68
C ASP A 233 -8.32 -20.21 -20.15
N HIS A 234 -8.28 -21.50 -19.80
CA HIS A 234 -7.32 -22.55 -20.22
C HIS A 234 -5.79 -22.27 -20.21
N ILE A 235 -5.03 -23.03 -19.41
CA ILE A 235 -4.10 -24.12 -19.82
C ILE A 235 -3.35 -24.67 -18.58
N ILE A 236 -3.35 -26.00 -18.44
CA ILE A 236 -2.64 -26.82 -17.44
C ILE A 236 -1.16 -27.01 -17.86
N LEU A 237 -0.21 -27.02 -16.92
CA LEU A 237 0.91 -27.98 -16.82
C LEU A 237 1.70 -27.88 -15.49
N HIS A 238 1.85 -29.03 -14.82
CA HIS A 238 2.80 -29.44 -13.76
C HIS A 238 4.28 -29.12 -14.11
N ASP A 239 5.32 -29.09 -13.26
CA ASP A 239 5.64 -29.83 -12.02
C ASP A 239 6.89 -29.23 -11.28
N GLU A 240 7.03 -29.61 -10.00
CA GLU A 240 8.20 -29.80 -9.11
C GLU A 240 9.47 -28.89 -9.01
N ILE A 241 9.67 -28.38 -7.76
CA ILE A 241 10.82 -28.48 -6.80
C ILE A 241 12.27 -28.09 -7.24
N VAL A 242 12.95 -27.22 -6.45
CA VAL A 242 14.17 -27.47 -5.63
C VAL A 242 14.81 -26.15 -5.09
N SER A 243 15.26 -26.27 -3.84
CA SER A 243 15.89 -25.35 -2.87
C SER A 243 17.34 -24.89 -3.16
N ASP A 244 17.72 -23.74 -2.57
CA ASP A 244 18.97 -23.41 -1.81
C ASP A 244 19.40 -21.93 -2.03
N SER A 245 19.35 -21.06 -1.01
CA SER A 245 20.35 -20.77 0.05
C SER A 245 21.49 -19.81 -0.39
N ASP A 246 21.46 -18.58 0.13
CA ASP A 246 22.49 -17.97 1.02
C ASP A 246 22.57 -16.43 0.97
N ASP A 247 22.90 -15.90 2.14
CA ASP A 247 22.95 -14.52 2.63
C ASP A 247 23.76 -13.51 1.80
N ILE A 248 23.46 -12.22 1.97
CA ILE A 248 24.35 -11.19 2.56
C ILE A 248 23.62 -9.83 2.62
N ALA A 249 23.68 -9.23 3.80
CA ALA A 249 23.09 -7.96 4.21
C ALA A 249 23.63 -6.73 3.45
N SER A 250 22.78 -5.70 3.29
CA SER A 250 23.16 -4.30 3.57
C SER A 250 21.97 -3.33 3.55
N SER A 251 21.88 -2.60 4.66
CA SER A 251 21.03 -1.45 4.98
C SER A 251 21.17 -0.32 3.96
N LEU A 252 20.11 0.46 3.73
CA LEU A 252 20.23 1.86 3.29
C LEU A 252 18.94 2.64 3.54
N SER A 253 19.17 3.91 3.87
CA SER A 253 18.36 4.90 4.59
C SER A 253 17.20 5.52 3.81
N SER A 254 16.10 5.75 4.52
CA SER A 254 14.95 6.56 4.10
C SER A 254 15.33 8.04 3.97
N ILE A 255 15.03 8.65 2.82
CA ILE A 255 14.88 10.10 2.67
C ILE A 255 13.38 10.36 2.46
N GLU A 256 12.81 11.14 3.36
CA GLU A 256 11.43 11.64 3.29
C GLU A 256 11.29 12.55 2.06
N SER A 257 10.33 12.23 1.19
CA SER A 257 9.85 13.17 0.16
C SER A 257 8.37 13.39 0.41
N ALA A 258 8.07 14.51 1.08
CA ALA A 258 6.75 15.03 1.29
C ALA A 258 6.31 15.81 0.04
N GLU A 259 5.61 15.16 -0.88
CA GLU A 259 4.78 15.86 -1.86
C GLU A 259 3.33 15.51 -1.54
N SER A 260 2.60 16.52 -1.04
CA SER A 260 1.23 16.48 -0.54
C SER A 260 0.25 15.75 -1.48
N PHE A 261 -0.73 15.06 -0.88
CA PHE A 261 -1.81 14.34 -1.57
C PHE A 261 -2.78 15.27 -2.34
N ALA A 262 -2.82 16.56 -1.98
CA ALA A 262 -3.88 17.50 -2.38
C ALA A 262 -3.83 18.03 -3.84
N SER A 263 -2.97 17.54 -4.72
CA SER A 263 -2.80 18.11 -6.08
C SER A 263 -3.45 17.30 -7.23
N ALA A 264 -4.18 16.22 -6.94
CA ALA A 264 -4.84 15.42 -7.98
C ALA A 264 -6.29 15.87 -8.20
N SER A 265 -6.49 16.99 -8.90
CA SER A 265 -7.79 17.37 -9.46
C SER A 265 -7.98 16.67 -10.82
N MET A 266 -8.98 15.81 -10.94
CA MET A 266 -9.47 15.28 -12.23
C MET A 266 -10.34 16.34 -12.91
N GLY A 267 -9.69 17.38 -13.43
CA GLY A 267 -10.34 18.46 -14.17
C GLY A 267 -9.89 18.49 -15.64
N GLU A 268 -10.84 18.18 -16.52
CA GLU A 268 -10.90 18.51 -17.96
C GLU A 268 -9.76 18.00 -18.87
N LEU A 269 -9.99 16.80 -19.44
CA LEU A 269 -9.46 16.47 -20.76
C LEU A 269 -10.24 17.27 -21.80
N ASP A 270 -9.79 18.50 -22.07
CA ASP A 270 -10.27 19.28 -23.20
C ASP A 270 -9.88 18.55 -24.49
N SER A 271 -10.89 18.15 -25.26
CA SER A 271 -10.72 17.41 -26.52
C SER A 271 -10.19 18.33 -27.61
N PRO A 272 -9.23 17.92 -28.45
CA PRO A 272 -8.74 18.78 -29.51
C PRO A 272 -9.85 19.01 -30.56
N VAL A 273 -10.17 20.29 -30.76
CA VAL A 273 -11.10 20.80 -31.76
C VAL A 273 -10.68 20.31 -33.15
N HIS A 274 -11.65 19.71 -33.85
CA HIS A 274 -11.56 19.29 -35.24
C HIS A 274 -11.25 20.49 -36.13
N PHE A 275 -10.10 20.48 -36.83
CA PHE A 275 -9.86 21.40 -37.94
C PHE A 275 -10.79 21.01 -39.09
N THR A 276 -11.75 21.88 -39.41
CA THR A 276 -12.48 21.87 -40.68
C THR A 276 -11.73 22.73 -41.70
N ASP A 277 -11.34 22.13 -42.82
CA ASP A 277 -10.81 22.80 -44.01
C ASP A 277 -11.94 23.58 -44.72
N PRO A 278 -11.70 24.77 -45.31
CA PRO A 278 -12.72 25.47 -46.08
C PRO A 278 -12.59 25.11 -47.57
N GLU A 279 -13.62 24.50 -48.14
CA GLU A 279 -13.92 24.67 -49.57
C GLU A 279 -14.84 25.88 -49.73
N GLY A 280 -14.34 26.91 -50.43
CA GLY A 280 -15.07 28.14 -50.75
C GLY A 280 -14.15 29.29 -51.11
#